data_AF-A0A955XWP1-F1
#
_entry.id   AF-A0A955XWP1-F1
#
_cell.length_a   1.000
_cell.length_b   1.000
_cell.length_c   1.000
_cell.angle_alpha   90.00
_cell.angle_beta   90.00
_cell.angle_gamma   90.00
#
_symmetry.space_group_name_H-M   'P 1'
#
loop_
_entity.id
_entity.type
_entity.pdbx_description
1 polymer ?
#
loop_
_entity_poly.entity_id
_entity_poly.type
_entity_poly.pdbx_seq_one_letter_code
_entity_poly.pdbx_strand_id
1 'polypeptide(L)'
;AIPEEVKSKRYGCGSPIPQLLDGATLLDLGSGAGIDCFIAAQLVGDRGRVIGVDMTPEQLAIAKRNVPELLANIKRAESNVEFIEAPIQALPLPDDSVDVVISNCVINLCPDKVAVFSEIRRVLRPGGEFYISDIVADRRIPSHLAGDSLLYSECLTGAAYQGDLRRIMSAAGFSDVREVSRRDTGDIIEGIRFDSVTLRGFKLELEDACEDYGQVAVYRGTIDGHERGWSLDGGHYFESGKPERICKNTAEMLTGTRYAPHFEVSAPMRHMGLFAACGTTAPAPKAKTTSCC
;
A
#
# COMPACT_ATOMS: atom_id res chain seq x y z
N ALA A 1 -5.08 -23.99 0.22
CA ALA A 1 -6.37 -23.32 -0.07
C ALA A 1 -6.41 -22.68 -1.45
N ILE A 2 -5.34 -22.02 -1.90
CA ILE A 2 -5.28 -21.42 -3.25
C ILE A 2 -5.12 -22.51 -4.32
N PRO A 3 -5.87 -22.47 -5.44
CA PRO A 3 -5.70 -23.37 -6.59
C PRO A 3 -4.29 -23.31 -7.20
N GLU A 4 -3.74 -24.47 -7.59
CA GLU A 4 -2.37 -24.56 -8.13
C GLU A 4 -2.17 -23.78 -9.42
N GLU A 5 -3.17 -23.74 -10.29
CA GLU A 5 -3.11 -22.95 -11.52
C GLU A 5 -2.87 -21.46 -11.23
N VAL A 6 -3.52 -20.92 -10.20
CA VAL A 6 -3.34 -19.52 -9.78
C VAL A 6 -1.98 -19.29 -9.15
N LYS A 7 -1.49 -20.21 -8.31
CA LYS A 7 -0.15 -20.11 -7.74
C LYS A 7 0.95 -20.08 -8.80
N SER A 8 0.79 -20.87 -9.86
CA SER A 8 1.78 -20.96 -10.95
C SER A 8 1.89 -19.67 -11.79
N LYS A 9 0.95 -18.73 -11.63
CA LYS A 9 0.88 -17.45 -12.37
C LYS A 9 1.13 -16.24 -11.48
N ARG A 10 1.85 -16.43 -10.38
CA ARG A 10 2.22 -15.32 -9.49
C ARG A 10 3.28 -14.44 -10.16
N TYR A 11 2.94 -13.17 -10.33
CA TYR A 11 3.86 -12.09 -10.68
C TYR A 11 3.79 -11.02 -9.58
N GLY A 12 4.91 -10.35 -9.29
CA GLY A 12 4.95 -9.30 -8.26
C GLY A 12 6.28 -9.20 -7.53
N CYS A 13 6.48 -8.08 -6.85
CA CYS A 13 7.73 -7.75 -6.16
C CYS A 13 7.65 -7.86 -4.62
N GLY A 14 6.42 -8.05 -4.08
CA GLY A 14 6.16 -8.18 -2.65
C GLY A 14 4.86 -8.94 -2.30
N SER A 15 4.36 -8.73 -1.09
CA SER A 15 3.07 -9.23 -0.59
C SER A 15 2.31 -8.04 0.04
N PRO A 16 1.58 -7.24 -0.76
CA PRO A 16 0.99 -5.97 -0.32
C PRO A 16 -0.34 -6.16 0.44
N ILE A 17 -0.40 -7.08 1.40
CA ILE A 17 -1.63 -7.36 2.14
C ILE A 17 -1.48 -6.86 3.58
N PRO A 18 -2.19 -5.79 3.99
CA PRO A 18 -2.09 -5.25 5.34
C PRO A 18 -2.86 -6.10 6.36
N GLN A 19 -2.64 -5.84 7.64
CA GLN A 19 -3.42 -6.45 8.72
C GLN A 19 -4.83 -5.82 8.82
N LEU A 20 -5.67 -6.43 9.69
CA LEU A 20 -7.02 -5.97 10.04
C LEU A 20 -7.95 -5.89 8.82
N LEU A 21 -8.14 -7.02 8.14
CA LEU A 21 -8.99 -7.10 6.95
C LEU A 21 -10.37 -7.70 7.21
N ASP A 22 -10.63 -8.28 8.39
CA ASP A 22 -11.93 -8.89 8.68
C ASP A 22 -13.09 -7.91 8.43
N GLY A 23 -14.05 -8.32 7.59
CA GLY A 23 -15.18 -7.51 7.18
C GLY A 23 -14.88 -6.41 6.14
N ALA A 24 -13.63 -6.23 5.71
CA ALA A 24 -13.25 -5.18 4.76
C ALA A 24 -13.71 -5.51 3.33
N THR A 25 -14.03 -4.46 2.57
CA THR A 25 -14.07 -4.48 1.10
C THR A 25 -12.68 -4.11 0.57
N LEU A 26 -11.98 -5.10 0.02
CA LEU A 26 -10.64 -4.95 -0.52
C LEU A 26 -10.68 -4.92 -2.06
N LEU A 27 -9.96 -3.97 -2.66
CA LEU A 27 -9.74 -3.86 -4.10
C LEU A 27 -8.30 -4.19 -4.44
N ASP A 28 -8.10 -5.07 -5.41
CA ASP A 28 -6.79 -5.45 -5.96
C ASP A 28 -6.65 -4.90 -7.39
N LEU A 29 -5.71 -3.97 -7.58
CA LEU A 29 -5.44 -3.32 -8.86
C LEU A 29 -4.40 -4.11 -9.65
N GLY A 30 -4.80 -4.61 -10.82
CA GLY A 30 -3.98 -5.49 -11.64
C GLY A 30 -3.98 -6.92 -11.11
N SER A 31 -5.17 -7.41 -10.77
CA SER A 31 -5.35 -8.68 -10.04
C SER A 31 -4.85 -9.93 -10.79
N GLY A 32 -4.64 -9.85 -12.11
CA GLY A 32 -4.20 -10.95 -12.94
C GLY A 32 -5.06 -12.21 -12.78
N ALA A 33 -4.42 -13.35 -12.52
CA ALA A 33 -5.10 -14.62 -12.24
C ALA A 33 -5.72 -14.70 -10.83
N GLY A 34 -5.62 -13.65 -10.02
CA GLY A 34 -6.35 -13.50 -8.75
C GLY A 34 -5.65 -14.04 -7.51
N ILE A 35 -4.32 -14.20 -7.51
CA ILE A 35 -3.62 -14.79 -6.35
C ILE A 35 -3.78 -13.96 -5.08
N ASP A 36 -3.54 -12.65 -5.15
CA ASP A 36 -3.66 -11.75 -4.00
C ASP A 36 -5.14 -11.59 -3.60
N CYS A 37 -6.06 -11.56 -4.59
CA CYS A 37 -7.50 -11.66 -4.35
C CYS A 37 -7.90 -12.91 -3.56
N PHE A 38 -7.32 -14.07 -3.87
CA PHE A 38 -7.66 -15.35 -3.23
C PHE A 38 -7.08 -15.46 -1.82
N ILE A 39 -5.93 -14.84 -1.57
CA ILE A 39 -5.39 -14.68 -0.21
C ILE A 39 -6.32 -13.74 0.57
N ALA A 40 -6.63 -12.57 0.02
CA ALA A 40 -7.50 -11.58 0.64
C ALA A 40 -8.89 -12.15 0.95
N ALA A 41 -9.46 -12.98 0.08
CA ALA A 41 -10.78 -13.58 0.27
C ALA A 41 -10.90 -14.41 1.55
N GLN A 42 -9.78 -14.96 2.03
CA GLN A 42 -9.72 -15.66 3.31
C GLN A 42 -9.58 -14.69 4.49
N LEU A 43 -8.77 -13.65 4.33
CA LEU A 43 -8.44 -12.68 5.37
C LEU A 43 -9.57 -11.70 5.67
N VAL A 44 -10.39 -11.36 4.66
CA VAL A 44 -11.56 -10.50 4.84
C VAL A 44 -12.74 -11.20 5.51
N GLY A 45 -12.67 -12.52 5.66
CA GLY A 45 -13.68 -13.32 6.34
C GLY A 45 -15.05 -13.35 5.64
N ASP A 46 -16.06 -13.83 6.35
CA ASP A 46 -17.42 -14.07 5.82
C ASP A 46 -18.19 -12.80 5.48
N ARG A 47 -17.86 -11.69 6.15
CA ARG A 47 -18.52 -10.40 5.97
C ARG A 47 -17.80 -9.50 4.98
N GLY A 48 -16.55 -9.79 4.65
CA GLY A 48 -15.74 -8.98 3.76
C GLY A 48 -15.91 -9.38 2.29
N ARG A 49 -15.41 -8.53 1.40
CA ARG A 49 -15.49 -8.69 -0.05
C ARG A 49 -14.16 -8.35 -0.69
N VAL A 50 -13.84 -9.03 -1.79
CA VAL A 50 -12.66 -8.79 -2.60
C VAL A 50 -13.07 -8.50 -4.04
N ILE A 51 -12.51 -7.45 -4.60
CA ILE A 51 -12.74 -7.00 -5.96
C ILE A 51 -11.38 -7.02 -6.67
N GLY A 52 -11.20 -7.87 -7.67
CA GLY A 52 -10.04 -7.84 -8.55
C GLY A 52 -10.35 -7.06 -9.82
N VAL A 53 -9.51 -6.10 -10.17
CA VAL A 53 -9.59 -5.38 -11.45
C VAL A 53 -8.36 -5.73 -12.29
N ASP A 54 -8.58 -6.14 -13.54
CA ASP A 54 -7.50 -6.34 -14.51
C ASP A 54 -7.99 -5.97 -15.91
N MET A 55 -7.09 -5.61 -16.82
CA MET A 55 -7.43 -5.29 -18.21
C MET A 55 -7.26 -6.48 -19.16
N THR A 56 -6.76 -7.62 -18.68
CA THR A 56 -6.39 -8.78 -19.50
C THR A 56 -7.47 -9.87 -19.40
N PRO A 57 -8.31 -10.07 -20.44
CA PRO A 57 -9.43 -11.02 -20.39
C PRO A 57 -8.99 -12.45 -20.09
N GLU A 58 -7.81 -12.86 -20.58
CA GLU A 58 -7.26 -14.21 -20.38
C GLU A 58 -6.92 -14.48 -18.91
N GLN A 59 -6.35 -13.48 -18.22
CA GLN A 59 -6.03 -13.55 -16.78
C GLN A 59 -7.31 -13.63 -15.94
N LEU A 60 -8.28 -12.79 -16.24
CA LEU A 60 -9.58 -12.80 -15.58
C LEU A 60 -10.34 -14.11 -15.81
N ALA A 61 -10.22 -14.72 -16.99
CA ALA A 61 -10.83 -16.02 -17.26
C ALA A 61 -10.23 -17.13 -16.38
N ILE A 62 -8.91 -17.06 -16.09
CA ILE A 62 -8.26 -17.97 -15.13
C ILE A 62 -8.77 -17.70 -13.71
N ALA A 63 -8.81 -16.45 -13.30
CA ALA A 63 -9.26 -16.07 -11.97
C ALA A 63 -10.70 -16.56 -11.71
N LYS A 64 -11.63 -16.23 -12.62
CA LYS A 64 -13.05 -16.60 -12.54
C LYS A 64 -13.29 -18.10 -12.50
N ARG A 65 -12.59 -18.90 -13.34
CA ARG A 65 -12.79 -20.36 -13.35
C ARG A 65 -12.28 -21.07 -12.09
N ASN A 66 -11.34 -20.46 -11.37
CA ASN A 66 -10.73 -21.02 -10.16
C ASN A 66 -11.48 -20.63 -8.87
N VAL A 67 -12.46 -19.72 -8.94
CA VAL A 67 -13.28 -19.33 -7.78
C VAL A 67 -13.98 -20.53 -7.12
N PRO A 68 -14.64 -21.46 -7.85
CA PRO A 68 -15.30 -22.60 -7.21
C PRO A 68 -14.35 -23.50 -6.41
N GLU A 69 -13.13 -23.72 -6.91
CA GLU A 69 -12.11 -24.50 -6.21
C GLU A 69 -11.63 -23.77 -4.94
N LEU A 70 -11.41 -22.46 -5.01
CA LEU A 70 -11.11 -21.65 -3.83
C LEU A 70 -12.20 -21.82 -2.76
N LEU A 71 -13.47 -21.62 -3.14
CA LEU A 71 -14.62 -21.70 -2.22
C LEU A 71 -14.73 -23.09 -1.57
N ALA A 72 -14.53 -24.15 -2.34
CA ALA A 72 -14.48 -25.51 -1.80
C ALA A 72 -13.34 -25.68 -0.78
N ASN A 73 -12.15 -25.17 -1.09
CA ASN A 73 -10.97 -25.27 -0.23
C ASN A 73 -11.12 -24.49 1.09
N ILE A 74 -11.82 -23.36 1.08
CA ILE A 74 -12.09 -22.54 2.28
C ILE A 74 -13.46 -22.83 2.90
N LYS A 75 -14.17 -23.86 2.41
CA LYS A 75 -15.49 -24.33 2.87
C LYS A 75 -16.54 -23.23 2.93
N ARG A 76 -16.59 -22.37 1.91
CA ARG A 76 -17.51 -21.24 1.81
C ARG A 76 -18.60 -21.52 0.77
N ALA A 77 -19.84 -21.21 1.12
CA ALA A 77 -21.00 -21.43 0.25
C ALA A 77 -21.15 -20.37 -0.84
N GLU A 78 -20.90 -19.10 -0.50
CA GLU A 78 -21.08 -17.95 -1.40
C GLU A 78 -19.73 -17.28 -1.73
N SER A 79 -19.58 -16.79 -2.96
CA SER A 79 -18.36 -16.08 -3.34
C SER A 79 -18.32 -14.71 -2.65
N ASN A 80 -17.20 -14.42 -2.00
CA ASN A 80 -16.85 -13.06 -1.58
C ASN A 80 -15.80 -12.41 -2.49
N VAL A 81 -15.46 -13.03 -3.61
CA VAL A 81 -14.53 -12.49 -4.61
C VAL A 81 -15.24 -12.26 -5.94
N GLU A 82 -14.97 -11.12 -6.56
CA GLU A 82 -15.41 -10.78 -7.91
C GLU A 82 -14.27 -10.21 -8.75
N PHE A 83 -14.40 -10.33 -10.07
CA PHE A 83 -13.38 -9.89 -11.03
C PHE A 83 -14.01 -9.05 -12.13
N ILE A 84 -13.48 -7.84 -12.31
CA ILE A 84 -13.99 -6.84 -13.26
C ILE A 84 -12.91 -6.54 -14.30
N GLU A 85 -13.31 -6.54 -15.57
CA GLU A 85 -12.45 -6.12 -16.67
C GLU A 85 -12.50 -4.59 -16.79
N ALA A 86 -11.40 -3.93 -16.43
CA ALA A 86 -11.26 -2.48 -16.56
C ALA A 86 -9.78 -2.05 -16.45
N PRO A 87 -9.41 -0.92 -17.05
CA PRO A 87 -8.14 -0.27 -16.74
C PRO A 87 -8.14 0.31 -15.31
N ILE A 88 -6.99 0.24 -14.63
CA ILE A 88 -6.86 0.71 -13.24
C ILE A 88 -6.92 2.24 -13.08
N GLN A 89 -6.80 2.98 -14.18
CA GLN A 89 -6.98 4.43 -14.24
C GLN A 89 -8.43 4.90 -14.47
N ALA A 90 -9.39 3.97 -14.62
CA ALA A 90 -10.82 4.29 -14.74
C ALA A 90 -11.65 3.13 -14.15
N LEU A 91 -11.75 3.10 -12.82
CA LEU A 91 -12.38 2.03 -12.08
C LEU A 91 -13.92 2.13 -12.20
N PRO A 92 -14.62 1.06 -12.60
CA PRO A 92 -16.08 1.01 -12.66
C PRO A 92 -16.69 0.79 -11.27
N LEU A 93 -16.20 1.51 -10.27
CA LEU A 93 -16.59 1.43 -8.87
C LEU A 93 -17.12 2.78 -8.40
N PRO A 94 -18.12 2.82 -7.50
CA PRO A 94 -18.58 4.07 -6.91
C PRO A 94 -17.52 4.73 -6.04
N ASP A 95 -17.70 6.02 -5.78
CA ASP A 95 -16.95 6.75 -4.77
C ASP A 95 -17.18 6.12 -3.39
N ASP A 96 -16.19 6.20 -2.50
CA ASP A 96 -16.28 5.74 -1.11
C ASP A 96 -16.84 4.30 -0.96
N SER A 97 -16.42 3.39 -1.83
CA SER A 97 -16.95 2.03 -1.93
C SER A 97 -16.00 0.94 -1.41
N VAL A 98 -14.73 1.24 -1.15
CA VAL A 98 -13.73 0.25 -0.71
C VAL A 98 -12.97 0.72 0.54
N ASP A 99 -12.60 -0.22 1.41
CA ASP A 99 -11.86 0.07 2.65
C ASP A 99 -10.35 0.02 2.45
N VAL A 100 -9.89 -0.93 1.62
CA VAL A 100 -8.47 -1.16 1.35
C VAL A 100 -8.25 -1.33 -0.15
N VAL A 101 -7.24 -0.65 -0.68
CA VAL A 101 -6.73 -0.86 -2.05
C VAL A 101 -5.33 -1.45 -1.99
N ILE A 102 -5.09 -2.53 -2.71
CA ILE A 102 -3.76 -3.12 -2.87
C ILE A 102 -3.34 -3.14 -4.34
N SER A 103 -2.04 -3.20 -4.57
CA SER A 103 -1.47 -3.47 -5.89
C SER A 103 -0.04 -3.99 -5.73
N ASN A 104 0.37 -4.85 -6.65
CA ASN A 104 1.68 -5.49 -6.64
C ASN A 104 2.37 -5.36 -8.00
N CYS A 105 3.23 -4.34 -8.14
CA CYS A 105 4.04 -4.14 -9.34
C CYS A 105 3.25 -3.98 -10.65
N VAL A 106 2.11 -3.26 -10.63
CA VAL A 106 1.30 -2.98 -11.84
C VAL A 106 1.22 -1.50 -12.17
N ILE A 107 1.36 -0.59 -11.19
CA ILE A 107 1.19 0.86 -11.44
C ILE A 107 2.30 1.39 -12.36
N ASN A 108 3.50 0.81 -12.30
CA ASN A 108 4.58 1.13 -13.22
C ASN A 108 4.25 0.87 -14.70
N LEU A 109 3.37 -0.10 -14.99
CA LEU A 109 2.89 -0.42 -16.34
C LEU A 109 1.77 0.52 -16.81
N CYS A 110 1.24 1.36 -15.91
CA CYS A 110 0.24 2.36 -16.26
C CYS A 110 0.93 3.67 -16.70
N PRO A 111 0.58 4.22 -17.87
CA PRO A 111 1.14 5.49 -18.34
C PRO A 111 0.62 6.68 -17.54
N ASP A 112 -0.64 6.67 -17.10
CA ASP A 112 -1.25 7.76 -16.34
C ASP A 112 -1.36 7.42 -14.84
N LYS A 113 -0.21 7.52 -14.16
CA LYS A 113 -0.14 7.30 -12.70
C LYS A 113 -0.96 8.33 -11.91
N VAL A 114 -1.18 9.53 -12.45
CA VAL A 114 -2.00 10.57 -11.81
C VAL A 114 -3.45 10.12 -11.74
N ALA A 115 -3.99 9.61 -12.85
CA ALA A 115 -5.34 9.06 -12.89
C ALA A 115 -5.48 7.84 -11.96
N VAL A 116 -4.48 6.95 -11.89
CA VAL A 116 -4.49 5.80 -10.96
C VAL A 116 -4.64 6.25 -9.50
N PHE A 117 -3.78 7.16 -9.02
CA PHE A 117 -3.90 7.61 -7.62
C PHE A 117 -5.15 8.46 -7.37
N SER A 118 -5.68 9.15 -8.38
CA SER A 118 -6.95 9.86 -8.29
C SER A 118 -8.14 8.90 -8.18
N GLU A 119 -8.10 7.76 -8.87
CA GLU A 119 -9.11 6.71 -8.76
C GLU A 119 -9.03 6.00 -7.40
N ILE A 120 -7.83 5.67 -6.91
CA ILE A 120 -7.60 5.16 -5.55
C ILE A 120 -8.19 6.15 -4.52
N ARG A 121 -7.82 7.42 -4.66
CA ARG A 121 -8.54 8.64 -4.23
C ARG A 121 -10.01 8.49 -3.92
N ARG A 122 -10.71 8.31 -5.03
CA ARG A 122 -12.15 8.38 -5.20
C ARG A 122 -12.83 7.17 -4.58
N VAL A 123 -12.35 5.97 -4.87
CA VAL A 123 -13.00 4.71 -4.45
C VAL A 123 -12.81 4.40 -2.97
N LEU A 124 -11.68 4.79 -2.36
CA LEU A 124 -11.47 4.59 -0.93
C LEU A 124 -12.56 5.29 -0.12
N ARG A 125 -13.03 4.69 0.97
CA ARG A 125 -13.86 5.36 1.97
C ARG A 125 -13.04 6.36 2.79
N PRO A 126 -13.68 7.35 3.46
CA PRO A 126 -13.04 8.10 4.54
C PRO A 126 -12.40 7.16 5.57
N GLY A 127 -11.11 7.36 5.86
CA GLY A 127 -10.32 6.47 6.73
C GLY A 127 -9.81 5.19 6.06
N GLY A 128 -10.16 4.96 4.79
CA GLY A 128 -9.65 3.86 3.98
C GLY A 128 -8.17 4.00 3.65
N GLU A 129 -7.54 2.91 3.21
CA GLU A 129 -6.10 2.81 3.02
C GLU A 129 -5.75 2.23 1.65
N PHE A 130 -4.75 2.80 0.97
CA PHE A 130 -3.99 2.02 -0.01
C PHE A 130 -2.76 1.39 0.66
N TYR A 131 -2.39 0.19 0.24
CA TYR A 131 -1.19 -0.53 0.65
C TYR A 131 -0.59 -1.20 -0.59
N ILE A 132 0.43 -0.59 -1.18
CA ILE A 132 0.90 -0.90 -2.53
C ILE A 132 2.39 -1.22 -2.49
N SER A 133 2.79 -2.30 -3.17
CA SER A 133 4.19 -2.62 -3.44
C SER A 133 4.51 -2.34 -4.90
N ASP A 134 5.54 -1.53 -5.18
CA ASP A 134 6.00 -1.27 -6.55
C ASP A 134 7.51 -0.97 -6.59
N ILE A 135 8.08 -0.89 -7.79
CA ILE A 135 9.47 -0.50 -8.03
C ILE A 135 9.56 1.02 -8.17
N VAL A 136 10.55 1.64 -7.53
CA VAL A 136 10.88 3.05 -7.68
C VAL A 136 12.33 3.22 -8.12
N ALA A 137 12.59 4.29 -8.86
CA ALA A 137 13.94 4.66 -9.28
C ALA A 137 14.52 5.77 -8.38
N ASP A 138 15.83 5.73 -8.15
CA ASP A 138 16.56 6.77 -7.41
C ASP A 138 16.66 8.10 -8.16
N ARG A 139 16.42 8.08 -9.48
CA ARG A 139 16.41 9.24 -10.39
C ARG A 139 15.45 9.02 -11.56
N ARG A 140 15.20 10.07 -12.34
CA ARG A 140 14.31 10.01 -13.51
C ARG A 140 14.92 9.15 -14.62
N ILE A 141 14.10 8.27 -15.20
CA ILE A 141 14.46 7.42 -16.33
C ILE A 141 14.57 8.27 -17.60
N PRO A 142 15.72 8.26 -18.31
CA PRO A 142 15.86 8.89 -19.62
C PRO A 142 14.88 8.33 -20.66
N SER A 143 14.41 9.18 -21.58
CA SER A 143 13.43 8.79 -22.59
C SER A 143 13.91 7.70 -23.55
N HIS A 144 15.22 7.57 -23.78
CA HIS A 144 15.77 6.50 -24.63
C HIS A 144 15.62 5.11 -24.02
N LEU A 145 15.53 5.00 -22.70
CA LEU A 145 15.27 3.73 -22.00
C LEU A 145 13.77 3.39 -21.97
N ALA A 146 12.89 4.38 -22.09
CA ALA A 146 11.44 4.17 -22.04
C ALA A 146 10.90 3.29 -23.19
N GLY A 147 11.65 3.16 -24.30
CA GLY A 147 11.29 2.32 -25.44
C GLY A 147 11.71 0.84 -25.33
N ASP A 148 12.44 0.45 -24.29
CA ASP A 148 12.85 -0.94 -24.10
C ASP A 148 11.70 -1.78 -23.53
N SER A 149 11.12 -2.65 -24.38
CA SER A 149 9.97 -3.47 -24.02
C SER A 149 10.27 -4.53 -22.96
N LEU A 150 11.51 -5.03 -22.88
CA LEU A 150 11.89 -6.03 -21.88
C LEU A 150 11.92 -5.37 -20.51
N LEU A 151 12.68 -4.28 -20.38
CA LEU A 151 12.82 -3.53 -19.14
C LEU A 151 11.48 -2.91 -18.69
N TYR A 152 10.60 -2.59 -19.64
CA TYR A 152 9.25 -2.12 -19.33
C TYR A 152 8.41 -3.23 -18.70
N SER A 153 8.45 -4.44 -19.26
CA SER A 153 7.73 -5.59 -18.72
C SER A 153 8.22 -6.03 -17.34
N GLU A 154 9.48 -5.76 -17.01
CA GLU A 154 10.07 -5.96 -15.68
C GLU A 154 9.77 -4.81 -14.71
N CYS A 155 8.90 -3.86 -15.09
CA CYS A 155 8.52 -2.69 -14.30
C CYS A 155 9.67 -1.71 -13.99
N LEU A 156 10.80 -1.79 -14.71
CA LEU A 156 11.98 -0.95 -14.48
C LEU A 156 11.88 0.37 -15.23
N THR A 157 11.70 0.37 -16.55
CA THR A 157 11.67 1.63 -17.33
C THR A 157 10.37 2.41 -17.17
N GLY A 158 9.31 1.75 -16.70
CA GLY A 158 8.07 2.38 -16.26
C GLY A 158 8.09 2.93 -14.83
N ALA A 159 9.17 2.66 -14.06
CA ALA A 159 9.31 3.10 -12.68
C ALA A 159 9.42 4.62 -12.58
N ALA A 160 8.64 5.19 -11.67
CA ALA A 160 8.75 6.60 -11.35
C ALA A 160 9.98 6.87 -10.47
N TYR A 161 10.61 8.03 -10.66
CA TYR A 161 11.48 8.60 -9.63
C TYR A 161 10.68 8.77 -8.34
N GLN A 162 11.21 8.28 -7.21
CA GLN A 162 10.50 8.31 -5.92
C GLN A 162 9.93 9.70 -5.55
N GLY A 163 10.65 10.77 -5.88
CA GLY A 163 10.20 12.14 -5.58
C GLY A 163 9.06 12.60 -6.48
N ASP A 164 8.99 12.11 -7.73
CA ASP A 164 7.85 12.39 -8.62
C ASP A 164 6.63 11.57 -8.18
N LEU A 165 6.81 10.30 -7.80
CA LEU A 165 5.74 9.46 -7.26
C LEU A 165 5.10 10.08 -6.01
N ARG A 166 5.92 10.58 -5.07
CA ARG A 166 5.43 11.30 -3.89
C ARG A 166 4.58 12.51 -4.24
N ARG A 167 4.99 13.31 -5.25
CA ARG A 167 4.23 14.48 -5.70
C ARG A 167 2.91 14.08 -6.36
N ILE A 168 2.90 13.01 -7.14
CA ILE A 168 1.68 12.47 -7.76
C ILE A 168 0.67 12.07 -6.68
N MET A 169 1.10 11.29 -5.68
CA MET A 169 0.22 10.88 -4.57
C MET A 169 -0.30 12.08 -3.76
N SER A 170 0.57 13.06 -3.48
CA SER A 170 0.16 14.29 -2.79
C SER A 170 -0.86 15.09 -3.60
N ALA A 171 -0.68 15.24 -4.92
CA ALA A 171 -1.65 15.90 -5.79
C ALA A 171 -2.99 15.16 -5.86
N ALA A 172 -2.99 13.84 -5.68
CA ALA A 172 -4.21 13.03 -5.58
C ALA A 172 -4.89 13.11 -4.20
N GLY A 173 -4.35 13.87 -3.24
CA GLY A 173 -4.95 14.03 -1.91
C GLY A 173 -4.43 13.05 -0.86
N PHE A 174 -3.24 12.48 -1.04
CA PHE A 174 -2.50 11.75 -0.01
C PHE A 174 -1.31 12.57 0.48
N SER A 175 -1.57 13.48 1.44
CA SER A 175 -0.56 14.43 1.96
C SER A 175 0.58 13.75 2.71
N ASP A 176 0.32 12.62 3.37
CA ASP A 176 1.31 11.87 4.16
C ASP A 176 1.26 10.38 3.81
N VAL A 177 2.16 9.98 2.92
CA VAL A 177 2.37 8.58 2.51
C VAL A 177 3.54 7.99 3.28
N ARG A 178 3.34 6.81 3.84
CA ARG A 178 4.34 6.11 4.67
C ARG A 178 5.00 4.97 3.91
N GLU A 179 6.31 4.88 4.03
CA GLU A 179 7.08 3.72 3.56
C GLU A 179 7.08 2.63 4.64
N VAL A 180 6.51 1.48 4.33
CA VAL A 180 6.42 0.33 5.25
C VAL A 180 7.67 -0.53 5.17
N SER A 181 8.21 -0.72 3.96
CA SER A 181 9.42 -1.50 3.74
C SER A 181 10.10 -1.08 2.44
N ARG A 182 11.42 -1.23 2.38
CA ARG A 182 12.23 -1.08 1.19
C ARG A 182 13.19 -2.25 1.03
N ARG A 183 13.35 -2.71 -0.20
CA ARG A 183 14.28 -3.77 -0.59
C ARG A 183 15.00 -3.37 -1.87
N ASP A 184 16.33 -3.35 -1.83
CA ASP A 184 17.18 -3.19 -3.02
C ASP A 184 16.91 -4.36 -3.98
N THR A 185 16.58 -4.06 -5.24
CA THR A 185 16.35 -5.11 -6.24
C THR A 185 17.66 -5.67 -6.80
N GLY A 186 18.76 -4.93 -6.64
CA GLY A 186 20.06 -5.22 -7.26
C GLY A 186 20.17 -4.73 -8.70
N ASP A 187 19.07 -4.20 -9.28
CA ASP A 187 19.06 -3.75 -10.67
C ASP A 187 19.71 -2.38 -10.80
N ILE A 188 20.62 -2.26 -11.79
CA ILE A 188 21.27 -1.01 -12.13
C ILE A 188 21.26 -0.84 -13.65
N ILE A 189 20.63 0.22 -14.13
CA ILE A 189 20.57 0.55 -15.56
C ILE A 189 21.18 1.94 -15.75
N GLU A 190 22.29 2.03 -16.47
CA GLU A 190 23.00 3.31 -16.69
C GLU A 190 23.27 4.10 -15.38
N GLY A 191 23.51 3.39 -14.27
CA GLY A 191 23.75 3.99 -12.95
C GLY A 191 22.48 4.46 -12.21
N ILE A 192 21.30 4.17 -12.74
CA ILE A 192 20.00 4.30 -12.05
C ILE A 192 19.81 3.07 -11.18
N ARG A 193 19.52 3.27 -9.90
CA ARG A 193 19.20 2.18 -8.96
C ARG A 193 17.70 2.05 -8.78
N PHE A 194 17.25 0.82 -8.59
CA PHE A 194 15.86 0.49 -8.38
C PHE A 194 15.66 -0.16 -7.01
N ASP A 195 14.60 0.25 -6.32
CA ASP A 195 14.19 -0.33 -5.05
C ASP A 195 12.75 -0.79 -5.17
N SER A 196 12.44 -1.95 -4.60
CA SER A 196 11.06 -2.34 -4.31
C SER A 196 10.64 -1.70 -2.99
N VAL A 197 9.59 -0.89 -3.03
CA VAL A 197 9.02 -0.22 -1.86
C VAL A 197 7.60 -0.69 -1.62
N THR A 198 7.22 -0.80 -0.36
CA THR A 198 5.82 -0.92 0.04
C THR A 198 5.40 0.37 0.71
N LEU A 199 4.37 0.99 0.15
CA LEU A 199 3.85 2.27 0.58
C LEU A 199 2.43 2.10 1.10
N ARG A 200 2.08 2.89 2.12
CA ARG A 200 0.71 3.01 2.58
C ARG A 200 0.28 4.47 2.65
N GLY A 201 -0.97 4.74 2.35
CA GLY A 201 -1.55 6.06 2.47
C GLY A 201 -3.01 5.97 2.84
N PHE A 202 -3.48 6.94 3.63
CA PHE A 202 -4.83 6.95 4.15
C PHE A 202 -5.65 8.06 3.51
N LYS A 203 -6.92 7.78 3.24
CA LYS A 203 -7.92 8.78 2.85
C LYS A 203 -8.36 9.56 4.09
N LEU A 204 -7.48 10.46 4.52
CA LEU A 204 -7.65 11.39 5.63
C LEU A 204 -7.20 12.79 5.19
N GLU A 205 -7.64 13.81 5.93
CA GLU A 205 -7.24 15.21 5.69
C GLU A 205 -5.98 15.54 6.49
N LEU A 206 -4.88 14.87 6.15
CA LEU A 206 -3.59 14.98 6.84
C LEU A 206 -2.82 16.24 6.42
N GLU A 207 -1.99 16.75 7.32
CA GLU A 207 -1.07 17.85 7.03
C GLU A 207 0.13 17.36 6.20
N ASP A 208 0.81 18.26 5.51
CA ASP A 208 1.98 17.96 4.68
C ASP A 208 3.28 17.79 5.50
N ALA A 209 3.21 18.06 6.80
CA ALA A 209 4.29 17.92 7.75
C ALA A 209 3.82 17.19 9.03
N CYS A 210 4.77 16.52 9.69
CA CYS A 210 4.50 15.94 11.01
C CYS A 210 4.52 17.04 12.08
N GLU A 211 3.33 17.54 12.44
CA GLU A 211 3.18 18.56 13.48
C GLU A 211 3.05 17.94 14.88
N ASP A 212 3.63 18.61 15.88
CA ASP A 212 3.62 18.19 17.28
C ASP A 212 2.47 18.88 18.05
N TYR A 213 1.56 18.08 18.56
CA TYR A 213 0.47 18.52 19.44
C TYR A 213 0.56 17.85 20.82
N GLY A 214 1.74 17.36 21.21
CA GLY A 214 1.98 16.72 22.50
C GLY A 214 1.32 15.35 22.65
N GLN A 215 0.89 14.73 21.56
CA GLN A 215 0.12 13.51 21.58
C GLN A 215 0.98 12.27 21.85
N VAL A 216 0.34 11.31 22.49
CA VAL A 216 0.87 10.00 22.88
C VAL A 216 -0.13 8.95 22.46
N ALA A 217 0.36 7.86 21.87
CA ALA A 217 -0.39 6.65 21.59
C ALA A 217 0.09 5.49 22.44
N VAL A 218 -0.85 4.65 22.89
CA VAL A 218 -0.58 3.36 23.53
C VAL A 218 -1.25 2.28 22.68
N TYR A 219 -0.45 1.35 22.16
CA TYR A 219 -0.97 0.19 21.46
C TYR A 219 -1.52 -0.83 22.46
N ARG A 220 -2.72 -1.36 22.20
CA ARG A 220 -3.42 -2.29 23.09
C ARG A 220 -2.95 -3.74 22.98
N GLY A 221 -2.15 -4.09 21.98
CA GLY A 221 -1.74 -5.49 21.77
C GLY A 221 -2.84 -6.39 21.20
N THR A 222 -3.84 -5.81 20.53
CA THR A 222 -5.07 -6.53 20.12
C THR A 222 -5.14 -6.86 18.63
N ILE A 223 -4.08 -6.58 17.85
CA ILE A 223 -3.98 -7.05 16.46
C ILE A 223 -3.42 -8.48 16.49
N ASP A 224 -4.15 -9.42 15.90
CA ASP A 224 -3.80 -10.84 15.86
C ASP A 224 -2.40 -11.07 15.24
N GLY A 225 -1.57 -11.87 15.91
CA GLY A 225 -0.17 -12.12 15.54
C GLY A 225 0.80 -10.97 15.84
N HIS A 226 0.31 -9.88 16.43
CA HIS A 226 1.06 -8.67 16.77
C HIS A 226 0.82 -8.24 18.23
N GLU A 227 0.69 -9.20 19.15
CA GLU A 227 0.32 -8.95 20.54
C GLU A 227 1.43 -8.24 21.33
N ARG A 228 2.69 -8.38 20.92
CA ARG A 228 3.84 -7.71 21.56
C ARG A 228 4.12 -6.32 21.00
N GLY A 229 3.78 -6.11 19.74
CA GLY A 229 3.95 -4.82 19.09
C GLY A 229 3.66 -4.88 17.60
N TRP A 230 3.40 -3.71 17.04
CA TRP A 230 2.97 -3.54 15.66
C TRP A 230 3.64 -2.33 15.01
N SER A 231 3.97 -2.46 13.73
CA SER A 231 4.54 -1.37 12.93
C SER A 231 3.48 -0.73 12.06
N LEU A 232 3.28 0.59 12.22
CA LEU A 232 2.50 1.38 11.26
C LEU A 232 3.29 1.53 9.95
N ASP A 233 4.58 1.76 10.04
CA ASP A 233 5.47 1.96 8.91
C ASP A 233 6.93 1.65 9.32
N GLY A 234 7.90 1.89 8.44
CA GLY A 234 9.32 1.63 8.73
C GLY A 234 9.91 2.50 9.86
N GLY A 235 9.19 3.54 10.30
CA GLY A 235 9.63 4.48 11.33
C GLY A 235 8.83 4.45 12.63
N HIS A 236 7.68 3.76 12.67
CA HIS A 236 6.78 3.73 13.83
C HIS A 236 6.49 2.31 14.28
N TYR A 237 7.16 1.87 15.34
CA TYR A 237 6.89 0.62 16.05
C TYR A 237 6.27 0.91 17.41
N PHE A 238 5.12 0.31 17.68
CA PHE A 238 4.40 0.46 18.94
C PHE A 238 4.46 -0.84 19.74
N GLU A 239 5.15 -0.81 20.88
CA GLU A 239 5.15 -1.93 21.84
C GLU A 239 3.87 -1.89 22.69
N SER A 240 3.28 -3.07 22.93
CA SER A 240 2.00 -3.16 23.63
C SER A 240 2.07 -2.62 25.06
N GLY A 241 1.13 -1.74 25.40
CA GLY A 241 1.06 -1.08 26.71
C GLY A 241 2.11 0.01 26.93
N LYS A 242 3.04 0.22 26.00
CA LYS A 242 4.06 1.26 26.10
C LYS A 242 3.56 2.57 25.46
N PRO A 243 3.55 3.70 26.19
CA PRO A 243 3.22 5.00 25.61
C PRO A 243 4.33 5.50 24.71
N GLU A 244 3.97 5.89 23.48
CA GLU A 244 4.89 6.45 22.48
C GLU A 244 4.41 7.84 22.05
N ARG A 245 5.34 8.80 22.00
CA ARG A 245 5.04 10.14 21.47
C ARG A 245 4.86 10.06 19.95
N ILE A 246 3.87 10.79 19.44
CA ILE A 246 3.54 10.79 18.02
C ILE A 246 3.21 12.19 17.52
N CYS A 247 3.34 12.39 16.21
CA CYS A 247 2.82 13.58 15.53
C CYS A 247 1.31 13.49 15.33
N LYS A 248 0.70 14.62 14.99
CA LYS A 248 -0.74 14.72 14.72
C LYS A 248 -1.20 13.83 13.57
N ASN A 249 -0.47 13.78 12.45
CA ASN A 249 -0.83 12.89 11.34
C ASN A 249 -0.89 11.42 11.78
N THR A 250 0.12 10.95 12.53
CA THR A 250 0.11 9.59 13.08
C THR A 250 -1.07 9.39 14.03
N ALA A 251 -1.42 10.39 14.85
CA ALA A 251 -2.58 10.31 15.73
C ALA A 251 -3.89 10.16 14.93
N GLU A 252 -4.06 10.90 13.84
CA GLU A 252 -5.21 10.81 12.94
C GLU A 252 -5.25 9.48 12.19
N MET A 253 -4.10 8.94 11.74
CA MET A 253 -4.03 7.59 11.16
C MET A 253 -4.47 6.53 12.18
N LEU A 254 -4.07 6.67 13.44
CA LEU A 254 -4.40 5.69 14.49
C LEU A 254 -5.83 5.82 15.00
N THR A 255 -6.51 6.97 14.85
CA THR A 255 -7.86 7.22 15.41
C THR A 255 -8.96 7.33 14.35
N GLY A 256 -8.61 7.71 13.12
CA GLY A 256 -9.55 7.94 12.01
C GLY A 256 -9.69 6.76 11.05
N THR A 257 -9.16 5.60 11.41
CA THR A 257 -9.11 4.41 10.52
C THR A 257 -9.51 3.16 11.29
N ARG A 258 -9.49 2.00 10.61
CA ARG A 258 -9.73 0.69 11.23
C ARG A 258 -8.75 0.32 12.36
N TYR A 259 -7.66 1.07 12.53
CA TYR A 259 -6.72 0.88 13.64
C TYR A 259 -7.23 1.45 14.97
N ALA A 260 -8.23 2.34 14.97
CA ALA A 260 -8.73 3.03 16.16
C ALA A 260 -9.07 2.14 17.37
N PRO A 261 -9.73 0.97 17.20
CA PRO A 261 -10.04 0.10 18.33
C PRO A 261 -8.79 -0.48 19.04
N HIS A 262 -7.62 -0.42 18.39
CA HIS A 262 -6.38 -1.02 18.85
C HIS A 262 -5.45 -0.05 19.58
N PHE A 263 -5.83 1.23 19.68
CA PHE A 263 -5.00 2.27 20.27
C PHE A 263 -5.76 3.12 21.30
N GLU A 264 -5.03 3.61 22.29
CA GLU A 264 -5.41 4.78 23.09
C GLU A 264 -4.57 5.95 22.64
N VAL A 265 -5.21 7.01 22.16
CA VAL A 265 -4.52 8.22 21.71
C VAL A 265 -5.02 9.39 22.55
N SER A 266 -4.08 10.12 23.14
CA SER A 266 -4.38 11.31 23.92
C SER A 266 -4.88 12.46 23.03
N ALA A 267 -5.74 13.30 23.61
CA ALA A 267 -6.26 14.48 22.95
C ALA A 267 -5.12 15.46 22.57
N PRO A 268 -5.25 16.20 21.46
CA PRO A 268 -4.26 17.19 21.07
C PRO A 268 -4.18 18.32 22.11
N MET A 269 -2.97 18.78 22.39
CA MET A 269 -2.70 19.96 23.20
C MET A 269 -2.56 21.21 22.30
N ARG A 270 -1.76 22.19 22.73
CA ARG A 270 -1.35 23.31 21.86
C ARG A 270 -0.35 22.83 20.81
N HIS A 271 -0.34 23.46 19.65
CA HIS A 271 0.70 23.26 18.62
C HIS A 271 2.07 23.63 19.18
N MET A 272 3.05 22.73 19.00
CA MET A 272 4.41 22.83 19.53
C MET A 272 5.46 22.96 18.41
N GLY A 273 5.03 23.13 17.16
CA GLY A 273 5.88 23.12 15.97
C GLY A 273 6.10 21.71 15.41
N LEU A 274 7.17 21.53 14.63
CA LEU A 274 7.47 20.27 13.96
C LEU A 274 7.83 19.14 14.94
N PHE A 275 7.28 17.95 14.70
CA PHE A 275 7.61 16.74 15.45
C PHE A 275 8.92 16.11 14.93
N ALA A 276 10.00 16.30 15.69
CA ALA A 276 11.36 15.93 15.29
C ALA A 276 11.62 14.41 15.15
N ALA A 277 10.76 13.55 15.71
CA ALA A 277 10.96 12.09 15.74
C ALA A 277 10.09 11.33 14.72
N CYS A 278 9.46 12.02 13.77
CA CYS A 278 8.64 11.37 12.75
C CYS A 278 9.54 10.62 11.75
N GLY A 279 9.41 9.29 11.67
CA GLY A 279 10.17 8.47 10.71
C GLY A 279 9.87 8.74 9.22
N THR A 280 9.04 9.74 8.91
CA THR A 280 8.72 10.21 7.55
C THR A 280 9.74 11.18 6.97
N THR A 281 10.60 11.78 7.80
CA THR A 281 11.73 12.56 7.29
C THR A 281 12.76 11.58 6.76
N ALA A 282 12.91 11.52 5.43
CA ALA A 282 14.05 10.87 4.80
C ALA A 282 15.32 11.23 5.60
N PRO A 283 16.17 10.25 5.98
CA PRO A 283 17.34 10.56 6.77
C PRO A 283 18.16 11.62 6.03
N ALA A 284 18.42 12.75 6.69
CA ALA A 284 19.40 13.70 6.19
C ALA A 284 20.68 12.90 5.85
N PRO A 285 21.31 13.14 4.68
CA PRO A 285 22.50 12.39 4.30
C PRO A 285 23.50 12.50 5.45
N LYS A 286 23.87 11.37 6.04
CA LYS A 286 24.93 11.32 7.05
C LYS A 286 26.13 12.04 6.45
N ALA A 287 26.51 13.16 7.05
CA ALA A 287 27.73 13.86 6.67
C ALA A 287 28.85 12.82 6.68
N LYS A 288 29.48 12.61 5.52
CA LYS A 288 30.66 11.74 5.43
C LYS A 288 31.66 12.30 6.43
N THR A 289 31.92 11.55 7.49
CA THR A 289 33.11 11.77 8.32
C THR A 289 34.31 11.51 7.42
N THR A 290 34.86 12.57 6.87
CA THR A 290 36.20 12.59 6.29
C THR A 290 37.17 12.29 7.42
N SER A 291 37.52 11.02 7.58
CA SER A 291 38.72 10.61 8.28
C SER A 291 39.91 10.94 7.39
N CYS A 292 40.56 12.07 7.66
CA CYS A 292 41.95 12.28 7.27
C CYS A 292 42.83 11.44 8.20
N CYS A 293 43.60 10.53 7.64
CA CYS A 293 44.96 10.15 8.04
C CYS A 293 45.64 9.56 6.80
#